data_AF-A0A9W3SBX6-F1
#
_entry.id   AF-A0A9W3SBX6-F1
#
_cell.length_a   1.000
_cell.length_b   1.000
_cell.length_c   1.000
_cell.angle_alpha   90.00
_cell.angle_beta   90.00
_cell.angle_gamma   90.00
#
_symmetry.space_group_name_H-M   'P 1'
#
loop_
_entity.id
_entity.type
_entity.pdbx_description
1 polymer ?
#
loop_
_entity_poly.entity_id
_entity_poly.type
_entity_poly.pdbx_seq_one_letter_code
_entity_poly.pdbx_strand_id
1 'polypeptide(L)'
;MVIIALASANRDETVFENPEIFDITRENNRHIAFGHGSHFCLGAPLARLEAKIAITTLFNRMPELKIKGNREEIKWQGNYLMRSLEELPLTF
;
A
#
# COMPACT_ATOMS: atom_id res chain seq x y z
N MET A 1 -17.31 -18.39 11.81
CA MET A 1 -16.20 -17.42 11.71
C MET A 1 -16.31 -16.73 10.37
N VAL A 2 -16.18 -15.41 10.33
CA VAL A 2 -16.21 -14.62 9.08
C VAL A 2 -14.87 -13.89 8.97
N ILE A 3 -14.24 -13.92 7.80
CA ILE A 3 -12.98 -13.22 7.51
C ILE A 3 -13.23 -12.31 6.31
N ILE A 4 -12.80 -11.05 6.42
CA ILE A 4 -12.90 -10.08 5.32
C ILE A 4 -11.57 -10.07 4.58
N ALA A 5 -11.58 -10.50 3.31
CA ALA A 5 -10.41 -10.45 2.44
C ALA A 5 -10.26 -9.05 1.80
N LEU A 6 -9.73 -8.08 2.56
CA LEU A 6 -9.54 -6.69 2.08
C LEU A 6 -8.76 -6.61 0.77
N ALA A 7 -7.78 -7.50 0.57
CA ALA A 7 -6.97 -7.53 -0.64
C ALA A 7 -7.78 -7.90 -1.89
N SER A 8 -8.80 -8.75 -1.76
CA SER A 8 -9.71 -9.12 -2.84
C SER A 8 -10.76 -8.02 -3.05
N ALA A 9 -11.35 -7.49 -1.99
CA ALA A 9 -12.33 -6.40 -2.11
C ALA A 9 -11.75 -5.13 -2.78
N ASN A 10 -10.48 -4.80 -2.51
CA ASN A 10 -9.80 -3.67 -3.17
C ASN A 10 -9.34 -3.97 -4.61
N ARG A 11 -9.68 -5.14 -5.15
CA ARG A 11 -9.45 -5.57 -6.53
C ARG A 11 -10.74 -6.02 -7.23
N ASP A 12 -11.89 -5.80 -6.62
CA ASP A 12 -13.19 -6.19 -7.18
C ASP A 12 -13.45 -5.46 -8.51
N GLU A 13 -13.49 -6.20 -9.61
CA GLU A 13 -13.70 -5.68 -10.96
C GLU A 13 -15.08 -5.02 -11.16
N THR A 14 -16.04 -5.26 -10.28
CA THR A 14 -17.35 -4.60 -10.31
C THR A 14 -17.30 -3.18 -9.75
N VAL A 15 -16.24 -2.84 -9.02
CA VAL A 15 -16.03 -1.52 -8.39
C VAL A 15 -14.86 -0.77 -9.02
N PHE A 16 -13.78 -1.47 -9.34
CA PHE A 16 -12.54 -0.87 -9.85
C PHE A 16 -12.28 -1.34 -11.29
N GLU A 17 -12.26 -0.40 -12.22
CA GLU A 17 -11.79 -0.67 -13.58
C GLU A 17 -10.29 -1.00 -13.57
N ASN A 18 -9.89 -2.06 -14.27
CA ASN A 18 -8.51 -2.56 -14.33
C ASN A 18 -7.86 -2.71 -12.94
N PRO A 19 -8.43 -3.54 -12.03
CA PRO A 19 -8.06 -3.57 -10.61
C PRO A 19 -6.61 -4.04 -10.35
N GLU A 20 -6.05 -4.83 -11.28
CA GLU A 20 -4.67 -5.32 -11.19
C GLU A 20 -3.62 -4.30 -11.64
N ILE A 21 -4.04 -3.19 -12.26
CA ILE A 21 -3.13 -2.13 -12.70
C ILE A 21 -2.93 -1.13 -11.57
N PHE A 22 -1.67 -0.88 -11.22
CA PHE A 22 -1.30 0.22 -10.34
C PHE A 22 -1.36 1.54 -11.09
N ASP A 23 -2.47 2.25 -10.94
CA ASP A 23 -2.69 3.59 -11.48
C ASP A 23 -2.82 4.61 -10.32
N ILE A 24 -1.82 5.48 -10.20
CA ILE A 24 -1.80 6.55 -9.19
C ILE A 24 -2.78 7.69 -9.51
N THR A 25 -3.24 7.79 -10.75
CA THR A 25 -4.14 8.85 -11.24
C THR A 25 -5.62 8.50 -11.11
N ARG A 26 -5.97 7.30 -10.64
CA ARG A 26 -7.35 6.84 -10.44
C ARG A 26 -8.13 7.77 -9.48
N GLU A 27 -9.18 8.41 -9.98
CA GLU A 27 -10.01 9.34 -9.20
C GLU A 27 -11.07 8.63 -8.33
N ASN A 28 -11.75 7.60 -8.85
CA ASN A 28 -12.82 6.88 -8.16
C ASN A 28 -12.30 5.75 -7.25
N ASN A 29 -11.36 6.05 -6.35
CA ASN A 29 -10.71 5.05 -5.52
C ASN A 29 -11.45 4.79 -4.19
N ARG A 30 -12.54 4.01 -4.23
CA ARG A 30 -13.38 3.65 -3.08
C ARG A 30 -12.84 2.45 -2.27
N HIS A 31 -11.53 2.42 -2.02
CA HIS A 31 -10.88 1.34 -1.29
C HIS A 31 -11.33 1.24 0.18
N ILE A 32 -11.30 0.03 0.74
CA ILE A 32 -11.59 -0.27 2.16
C ILE A 32 -10.34 -0.64 2.96
N ALA A 33 -9.15 -0.22 2.51
CA ALA A 33 -7.88 -0.50 3.20
C ALA A 33 -7.82 0.03 4.66
N PHE A 34 -8.63 1.04 5.00
CA PHE A 34 -8.78 1.57 6.36
C PHE A 34 -9.98 0.98 7.12
N GLY A 35 -10.57 -0.11 6.62
CA GLY A 35 -11.82 -0.64 7.12
C GLY A 35 -13.03 0.22 6.73
N HIS A 36 -14.18 -0.08 7.33
CA HIS A 36 -15.43 0.63 7.11
C HIS A 36 -16.36 0.50 8.34
N GLY A 37 -17.37 1.36 8.45
CA GLY A 37 -18.35 1.33 9.54
C GLY A 37 -17.78 1.79 10.89
N SER A 38 -18.33 1.26 11.98
CA SER A 38 -17.98 1.66 13.36
C SER A 38 -16.53 1.45 13.74
N HIS A 39 -15.80 0.59 13.02
CA HIS A 39 -14.38 0.32 13.21
C HIS A 39 -13.51 0.91 12.09
N PHE A 40 -14.00 1.95 11.40
CA PHE A 40 -13.17 2.70 10.47
C PHE A 40 -11.91 3.22 11.18
N CYS A 41 -10.76 3.09 10.53
CA CYS A 41 -9.47 3.44 11.12
C CYS A 41 -9.45 4.89 11.59
N LEU A 42 -9.39 5.08 12.92
CA LEU A 42 -9.28 6.39 13.54
C LEU A 42 -8.07 7.18 13.03
N GLY A 43 -6.98 6.48 12.72
CA GLY A 43 -5.74 7.05 12.21
C GLY A 43 -5.71 7.32 10.70
N ALA A 44 -6.78 7.05 9.94
CA ALA A 44 -6.75 7.18 8.48
C ALA A 44 -6.31 8.57 7.98
N PRO A 45 -6.73 9.70 8.58
CA PRO A 45 -6.24 11.02 8.17
C PRO A 45 -4.74 11.22 8.45
N LEU A 46 -4.27 10.76 9.62
CA LEU A 46 -2.86 10.87 10.01
C LEU A 46 -1.97 10.02 9.11
N ALA A 47 -2.34 8.74 8.89
CA ALA A 47 -1.58 7.84 8.03
C ALA A 47 -1.46 8.38 6.58
N ARG A 48 -2.51 9.01 6.06
CA ARG A 48 -2.46 9.67 4.74
C ARG A 48 -1.49 10.86 4.73
N LEU A 49 -1.51 11.69 5.77
CA LEU A 49 -0.59 12.82 5.91
C LEU A 49 0.86 12.34 5.99
N GLU A 50 1.14 11.35 6.84
CA GLU A 50 2.45 10.75 7.01
C GLU A 50 2.96 10.16 5.69
N ALA A 51 2.15 9.35 4.99
CA ALA A 51 2.53 8.77 3.71
C ALA A 51 2.84 9.85 2.66
N LYS A 52 2.02 10.91 2.59
CA LYS A 52 2.26 12.03 1.67
C LYS A 52 3.60 12.71 1.96
N ILE A 53 3.86 13.06 3.21
CA ILE A 53 5.10 13.73 3.60
C ILE A 53 6.30 12.81 3.37
N ALA A 54 6.23 11.57 3.82
CA ALA A 54 7.33 10.62 3.74
C ALA A 54 7.71 10.30 2.29
N ILE A 55 6.74 9.92 1.44
CA ILE A 55 7.00 9.55 0.05
C ILE A 55 7.52 10.73 -0.74
N THR A 56 6.87 11.91 -0.65
CA THR A 56 7.32 13.10 -1.37
C THR A 56 8.71 13.55 -0.91
N THR A 57 8.96 13.55 0.40
CA THR A 57 10.27 13.96 0.94
C THR A 57 11.38 12.98 0.55
N LEU A 58 11.10 11.68 0.59
CA LEU A 58 12.03 10.62 0.21
C LEU A 58 12.53 10.84 -1.22
N PHE A 59 11.63 10.95 -2.19
CA PHE A 59 12.00 11.12 -3.60
C PHE A 59 12.55 12.51 -3.93
N ASN A 60 12.15 13.56 -3.20
CA ASN A 60 12.74 14.89 -3.38
C ASN A 60 14.19 14.96 -2.86
N ARG A 61 14.53 14.22 -1.81
CA ARG A 61 15.88 14.23 -1.19
C ARG A 61 16.82 13.18 -1.76
N MET A 62 16.31 12.07 -2.25
CA MET A 62 17.08 10.95 -2.81
C MET A 62 16.56 10.64 -4.23
N PRO A 63 16.84 11.50 -5.23
CA PRO A 63 16.31 11.33 -6.58
C PRO A 63 16.88 10.09 -7.29
N GLU A 64 18.07 9.63 -6.92
CA GLU A 64 18.71 8.43 -7.47
C GLU A 64 18.42 7.15 -6.66
N LEU A 65 17.43 7.19 -5.76
CA LEU A 65 17.07 6.06 -4.90
C LEU A 65 16.72 4.81 -5.73
N LYS A 66 17.45 3.73 -5.52
CA LYS A 66 17.30 2.44 -6.19
C LYS A 66 17.26 1.31 -5.16
N ILE A 67 16.57 0.23 -5.51
CA ILE A 67 16.62 -1.01 -4.74
C ILE A 67 18.01 -1.64 -4.93
N LYS A 68 18.64 -2.04 -3.84
CA LYS A 68 19.93 -2.74 -3.85
C LYS A 68 19.69 -4.25 -3.89
N GLY A 69 20.35 -4.94 -4.83
CA GLY A 69 20.22 -6.39 -5.01
C GLY A 69 19.09 -6.77 -5.96
N ASN A 70 18.77 -8.06 -6.02
CA ASN A 70 17.74 -8.55 -6.92
C ASN A 70 16.35 -8.52 -6.26
N ARG A 71 15.31 -8.15 -7.02
CA ARG A 71 13.94 -8.06 -6.52
C ARG A 71 13.41 -9.41 -6.04
N GLU A 72 13.81 -10.51 -6.67
CA GLU A 72 13.40 -11.86 -6.28
C GLU A 72 13.97 -12.30 -4.92
N GLU A 73 15.01 -11.63 -4.42
CA GLU A 73 15.62 -11.91 -3.12
C GLU A 73 14.90 -11.20 -1.96
N ILE A 74 14.01 -10.24 -2.27
CA ILE A 74 13.26 -9.48 -1.27
C ILE A 74 12.22 -10.37 -0.60
N LYS A 75 12.35 -10.52 0.72
CA LYS A 75 11.47 -11.38 1.52
C LYS A 75 10.27 -10.61 2.07
N TRP A 76 9.09 -11.19 1.86
CA TRP A 76 7.86 -10.78 2.52
C TRP A 76 7.76 -11.45 3.89
N GLN A 77 7.26 -10.73 4.88
CA GLN A 77 6.87 -11.33 6.14
C GLN A 77 5.68 -12.27 5.92
N GLY A 78 5.68 -13.43 6.60
CA GLY A 78 4.67 -14.48 6.44
C GLY A 78 3.29 -14.18 7.06
N ASN A 79 2.97 -12.91 7.32
CA ASN A 79 1.72 -12.52 7.96
C ASN A 79 0.62 -12.24 6.90
N TYR A 80 -0.49 -12.97 7.00
CA TYR A 80 -1.64 -12.80 6.10
C TYR A 80 -2.51 -11.57 6.43
N LEU A 81 -2.46 -11.05 7.66
CA LEU A 81 -3.22 -9.87 8.07
C LEU A 81 -2.57 -8.57 7.61
N MET A 82 -1.24 -8.52 7.63
CA MET A 82 -0.45 -7.33 7.33
C MET A 82 0.68 -7.71 6.39
N ARG A 83 0.63 -7.19 5.16
CA ARG A 83 1.68 -7.40 4.17
C ARG A 83 2.82 -6.40 4.38
N SER A 84 3.99 -6.91 4.74
CA SER A 84 5.20 -6.11 4.96
C SER A 84 6.43 -6.85 4.44
N LEU A 85 7.50 -6.10 4.18
CA LEU A 85 8.81 -6.64 3.88
C LEU A 85 9.58 -6.89 5.18
N GLU A 86 10.44 -7.90 5.18
CA GLU A 86 11.44 -8.07 6.26
C GLU A 86 12.46 -6.94 6.21
N GLU A 87 12.95 -6.66 5.00
CA GLU A 87 13.87 -5.56 4.70
C GLU A 87 13.67 -5.07 3.26
N LEU A 88 14.05 -3.81 3.02
CA LEU A 88 14.16 -3.25 1.67
C LEU A 88 15.51 -2.54 1.55
N PRO A 89 16.56 -3.24 1.08
CA PRO A 89 17.87 -2.63 0.88
C PRO A 89 17.82 -1.57 -0.22
N LEU A 90 18.38 -0.39 0.05
CA LEU A 90 18.38 0.75 -0.88
C LEU A 90 19.80 1.28 -1.12
N THR A 91 19.99 1.94 -2.26
CA THR A 91 21.15 2.76 -2.61
C THR A 91 20.65 4.09 -3.17
N PHE A 92 21.38 5.19 -2.98
CA PHE A 92 20.98 6.54 -3.41
C PHE A 92 22.18 7.39 -3.81
#